data_AF-A0A2D4FWX8-F1
#
_entry.id   AF-A0A2D4FWX8-F1
#
_cell.length_a   1.000
_cell.length_b   1.000
_cell.length_c   1.000
_cell.angle_alpha   90.00
_cell.angle_beta   90.00
_cell.angle_gamma   90.00
#
_symmetry.space_group_name_H-M   'P 1'
#
loop_
_entity.id
_entity.type
_entity.pdbx_description
1 polymer ?
#
loop_
_entity_poly.entity_id
_entity_poly.type
_entity_poly.pdbx_seq_one_letter_code
_entity_poly.pdbx_strand_id
1 'polypeptide(L)'
;GRISNMDFQGDIFDEFLHQQKISRQEAQKLRMKDQTRGLPVQKKADSCLDLEDESEFKIPILPHGQHLKIDIRSTWGDRHYVGLNGLELFSSKGEPIQIVKITANPPDINILPAYGKDPRIVTNLLDGVNRTQDDMHRWLAPFTPGKSHCVCLDFAKPCEVAMIRIWNYNKSRIHSFRGVKDLSILLDERCIFQGEIAKASGTLAGGPEQFGDTILFTT
;
A
#
# COMPACT_ATOMS: atom_id res chain seq x y z
N GLY A 1 -36.73 -10.81 -7.10
CA GLY A 1 -37.16 -9.85 -6.07
C GLY A 1 -36.64 -10.29 -4.72
N ARG A 2 -36.13 -9.32 -3.95
CA ARG A 2 -35.67 -9.40 -2.54
C ARG A 2 -34.32 -10.07 -2.31
N ILE A 3 -33.29 -9.23 -2.29
CA ILE A 3 -32.02 -9.45 -1.61
C ILE A 3 -32.27 -8.96 -0.18
N SER A 4 -32.23 -9.85 0.80
CA SER A 4 -32.31 -9.51 2.22
C SER A 4 -31.01 -8.87 2.67
N ASN A 5 -31.11 -7.71 3.32
CA ASN A 5 -30.06 -7.08 4.11
C ASN A 5 -29.32 -8.13 4.94
N MET A 6 -28.03 -8.32 4.67
CA MET A 6 -27.12 -8.80 5.69
C MET A 6 -26.54 -7.54 6.33
N ASP A 7 -26.97 -7.29 7.55
CA ASP A 7 -26.43 -6.26 8.41
C ASP A 7 -24.91 -6.46 8.51
N PHE A 8 -24.17 -5.41 8.15
CA PHE A 8 -22.74 -5.30 8.41
C PHE A 8 -22.57 -5.23 9.93
N GLN A 9 -22.43 -6.40 10.55
CA GLN A 9 -21.92 -6.49 11.91
C GLN A 9 -20.54 -5.83 11.88
N GLY A 10 -20.43 -4.68 12.54
CA GLY A 10 -19.20 -3.87 12.59
C GLY A 10 -18.01 -4.78 12.82
N ASP A 11 -17.06 -4.76 11.89
CA ASP A 11 -15.91 -5.61 12.01
C ASP A 11 -15.04 -5.12 13.17
N ILE A 12 -14.29 -6.04 13.79
CA ILE A 12 -13.44 -5.78 14.96
C ILE A 12 -12.47 -4.60 14.71
N PHE A 13 -12.19 -4.31 13.44
CA PHE A 13 -11.40 -3.17 13.02
C PHE A 13 -12.13 -1.83 13.21
N ASP A 14 -13.43 -1.74 12.91
CA ASP A 14 -14.26 -0.58 13.25
C ASP A 14 -14.29 -0.33 14.77
N GLU A 15 -14.35 -1.38 15.60
CA GLU A 15 -14.24 -1.25 17.06
C GLU A 15 -12.85 -0.74 17.50
N PHE A 16 -11.77 -1.25 16.90
CA PHE A 16 -10.41 -0.80 17.19
C PHE A 16 -10.19 0.68 16.80
N LEU A 17 -10.67 1.09 15.62
CA LEU A 17 -10.64 2.49 15.18
C LEU A 17 -11.46 3.38 16.13
N HIS A 18 -12.60 2.90 16.62
CA HIS A 18 -13.40 3.60 17.61
C HIS A 18 -12.62 3.79 18.92
N GLN A 19 -11.95 2.75 19.41
CA GLN A 19 -11.15 2.79 20.62
C GLN A 19 -9.94 3.75 20.51
N GLN A 20 -9.24 3.79 19.37
CA GLN A 20 -8.21 4.80 19.11
C GLN A 20 -8.76 6.23 19.03
N LYS A 21 -9.95 6.42 18.45
CA LYS A 21 -10.60 7.74 18.41
C LYS A 21 -10.97 8.23 19.81
N ILE A 22 -11.49 7.35 20.67
CA ILE A 22 -11.83 7.68 22.07
C ILE A 22 -10.57 8.08 22.84
N SER A 23 -9.49 7.28 22.75
CA SER A 23 -8.22 7.59 23.43
C SER A 23 -7.60 8.92 22.98
N ARG A 24 -7.67 9.26 21.67
CA ARG A 24 -7.23 10.57 21.15
C ARG A 24 -8.11 11.72 21.60
N GLN A 25 -9.42 11.52 21.70
CA GLN A 25 -10.35 12.54 22.20
C GLN A 25 -10.17 12.79 23.70
N GLU A 26 -9.86 11.76 24.48
CA GLU A 26 -9.50 11.89 25.90
C GLU A 26 -8.18 12.65 26.08
N ALA A 27 -7.15 12.33 25.28
CA ALA A 27 -5.89 13.07 25.27
C ALA A 27 -6.06 14.55 24.84
N GLN A 28 -6.96 14.84 23.90
CA GLN A 28 -7.29 16.21 23.50
C GLN A 28 -8.14 16.95 24.54
N LYS A 29 -9.05 16.27 25.25
CA LYS A 29 -9.79 16.86 26.38
C LYS A 29 -8.88 17.22 27.56
N LEU A 30 -7.83 16.44 27.81
CA LEU A 30 -6.81 16.76 28.81
C LEU A 30 -5.96 17.99 28.44
N ARG A 31 -5.76 18.26 27.15
CA ARG A 31 -5.02 19.45 26.64
C ARG A 31 -5.87 20.73 26.56
N MET A 32 -7.18 20.62 26.38
CA MET A 32 -8.10 21.75 26.24
C MET A 32 -8.49 22.42 27.57
N LYS A 33 -8.05 21.89 28.72
CA LYS A 33 -8.34 22.48 30.03
C LYS A 33 -7.44 23.66 30.42
N ASP A 34 -6.46 24.02 29.59
CA ASP A 34 -5.39 24.95 30.00
C ASP A 34 -5.29 26.25 29.18
N GLN A 35 -6.13 26.50 28.17
CA GLN A 35 -6.06 27.76 27.41
C GLN A 35 -7.44 28.26 26.97
N THR A 36 -7.94 29.32 27.62
CA THR A 36 -9.06 30.14 27.13
C THR A 36 -8.75 31.62 27.31
N ARG A 37 -8.56 32.33 26.17
CA ARG A 37 -8.66 33.78 25.85
C ARG A 37 -7.89 33.96 24.52
N GLY A 38 -8.35 34.53 23.41
CA GLY A 38 -9.51 35.32 22.99
C GLY A 38 -9.40 35.58 21.46
N LEU A 39 -10.48 36.06 20.83
CA LEU A 39 -10.82 36.24 19.39
C LEU A 39 -10.11 37.45 18.68
N PRO A 40 -10.42 37.87 17.40
CA PRO A 40 -10.92 37.20 16.17
C PRO A 40 -10.23 37.57 14.80
N VAL A 41 -10.52 36.73 13.79
CA VAL A 41 -10.65 36.84 12.31
C VAL A 41 -10.45 38.19 11.57
N GLN A 42 -9.71 38.16 10.44
CA GLN A 42 -9.86 39.06 9.28
C GLN A 42 -9.72 38.32 7.92
N LYS A 43 -10.60 38.67 6.97
CA LYS A 43 -10.72 38.17 5.57
C LYS A 43 -9.79 38.93 4.61
N LYS A 44 -9.21 38.24 3.62
CA LYS A 44 -8.77 38.77 2.30
C LYS A 44 -8.75 37.58 1.32
N ALA A 45 -9.67 37.51 0.35
CA ALA A 45 -9.66 38.15 -0.97
C ALA A 45 -8.68 37.43 -1.91
N ASP A 46 -9.26 36.56 -2.73
CA ASP A 46 -8.63 35.68 -3.72
C ASP A 46 -7.91 36.49 -4.81
N SER A 47 -6.60 36.27 -4.92
CA SER A 47 -5.85 36.48 -6.16
C SER A 47 -5.57 35.12 -6.77
N CYS A 48 -6.42 34.71 -7.70
CA CYS A 48 -6.13 33.67 -8.68
C CYS A 48 -4.98 34.18 -9.56
N LEU A 49 -3.86 33.45 -9.57
CA LEU A 49 -2.89 33.26 -10.65
C LEU A 49 -1.63 32.63 -10.03
N ASP A 50 -1.37 31.35 -10.33
CA ASP A 50 -0.17 30.94 -11.07
C ASP A 50 0.04 29.42 -10.97
N LEU A 51 -0.17 28.77 -12.12
CA LEU A 51 0.71 27.78 -12.73
C LEU A 51 1.55 26.93 -11.76
N GLU A 52 1.01 25.78 -11.34
CA GLU A 52 1.86 24.63 -11.11
C GLU A 52 1.85 23.82 -12.40
N ASP A 53 2.93 23.98 -13.15
CA ASP A 53 3.42 23.01 -14.12
C ASP A 53 3.19 21.61 -13.50
N GLU A 54 2.18 20.88 -13.98
CA GLU A 54 2.04 19.44 -13.75
C GLU A 54 3.28 18.84 -14.39
N SER A 55 4.41 18.91 -13.68
CA SER A 55 5.70 18.50 -14.17
C SER A 55 5.51 17.05 -14.58
N GLU A 56 5.49 16.82 -15.89
CA GLU A 56 5.20 15.53 -16.49
C GLU A 56 6.12 14.51 -15.82
N PHE A 57 5.59 13.70 -14.90
CA PHE A 57 6.40 12.74 -14.19
C PHE A 57 6.92 11.72 -15.20
N LYS A 58 8.23 11.71 -15.42
CA LYS A 58 8.89 10.81 -16.36
C LYS A 58 9.49 9.63 -15.61
N ILE A 59 9.10 8.43 -16.03
CA ILE A 59 9.70 7.19 -15.55
C ILE A 59 11.18 7.21 -15.98
N PRO A 60 12.14 7.10 -15.04
CA PRO A 60 13.55 7.11 -15.35
C PRO A 60 13.98 5.81 -16.03
N ILE A 61 15.04 5.90 -16.85
CA ILE A 61 15.69 4.73 -17.45
C ILE A 61 16.74 4.21 -16.46
N LEU A 62 16.66 2.91 -16.15
CA LEU A 62 17.57 2.15 -15.30
C LEU A 62 17.97 2.89 -14.01
N PRO A 63 17.01 3.29 -13.16
CA PRO A 63 17.34 3.99 -11.92
C PRO A 63 18.25 3.11 -11.05
N HIS A 64 19.31 3.73 -10.52
CA HIS A 64 20.30 3.07 -9.67
C HIS A 64 20.10 3.44 -8.20
N GLY A 65 20.08 2.45 -7.32
CA GLY A 65 19.97 2.66 -5.88
C GLY A 65 19.91 1.36 -5.07
N GLN A 66 19.63 1.48 -3.77
CA GLN A 66 19.68 0.34 -2.84
C GLN A 66 18.43 0.18 -1.96
N HIS A 67 17.77 1.27 -1.61
CA HIS A 67 16.61 1.29 -0.72
C HIS A 67 15.36 1.59 -1.52
N LEU A 68 14.50 0.59 -1.68
CA LEU A 68 13.23 0.74 -2.38
C LEU A 68 12.10 0.90 -1.37
N LYS A 69 11.23 1.88 -1.61
CA LYS A 69 9.98 2.06 -0.89
C LYS A 69 8.81 2.06 -1.86
N ILE A 70 7.86 1.16 -1.65
CA ILE A 70 6.56 1.15 -2.32
C ILE A 70 5.58 1.81 -1.35
N ASP A 71 5.15 3.03 -1.67
CA ASP A 71 4.17 3.80 -0.91
C ASP A 71 2.77 3.59 -1.50
N ILE A 72 1.89 3.01 -0.71
CA ILE A 72 0.55 2.58 -1.09
C ILE A 72 -0.43 3.71 -0.74
N ARG A 73 -1.14 4.22 -1.75
CA ARG A 73 -2.05 5.36 -1.60
C ARG A 73 -3.50 4.95 -1.50
N SER A 74 -3.90 3.88 -2.20
CA SER A 74 -5.28 3.40 -2.21
C SER A 74 -5.37 1.91 -2.47
N THR A 75 -6.55 1.35 -2.22
CA THR A 75 -6.92 -0.01 -2.58
C THR A 75 -7.98 0.00 -3.68
N TRP A 76 -8.26 -1.15 -4.26
CA TRP A 76 -9.33 -1.30 -5.25
C TRP A 76 -10.75 -1.17 -4.68
N GLY A 77 -10.93 -1.06 -3.37
CA GLY A 77 -12.22 -0.77 -2.75
C GLY A 77 -12.39 -1.24 -1.30
N ASP A 78 -11.47 -2.06 -0.77
CA ASP A 78 -11.50 -2.46 0.64
C ASP A 78 -11.03 -1.31 1.54
N ARG A 79 -11.85 -0.92 2.53
CA ARG A 79 -11.58 0.22 3.42
C ARG A 79 -10.67 -0.13 4.60
N HIS A 80 -10.49 -1.41 4.86
CA HIS A 80 -9.97 -1.92 6.13
C HIS A 80 -8.68 -2.71 5.94
N TYR A 81 -8.45 -3.25 4.75
CA TYR A 81 -7.28 -4.07 4.47
C TYR A 81 -6.65 -3.76 3.12
N VAL A 82 -5.32 -3.92 3.07
CA VAL A 82 -4.55 -3.89 1.85
C VAL A 82 -3.60 -5.09 1.81
N GLY A 83 -3.42 -5.68 0.64
CA GLY A 83 -2.53 -6.81 0.47
C GLY A 83 -1.92 -6.90 -0.91
N LEU A 84 -0.94 -7.79 -1.02
CA LEU A 84 -0.27 -8.16 -2.26
C LEU A 84 0.04 -9.66 -2.19
N ASN A 85 0.18 -10.29 -3.35
CA ASN A 85 0.67 -11.66 -3.47
C ASN A 85 2.20 -11.70 -3.48
N GLY A 86 2.86 -10.76 -4.15
CA GLY A 86 4.30 -10.85 -4.34
C GLY A 86 4.95 -9.70 -5.09
N LEU A 87 6.26 -9.66 -5.03
CA LEU A 87 7.13 -8.69 -5.67
C LEU A 87 8.29 -9.42 -6.34
N GLU A 88 8.57 -9.08 -7.61
CA GLU A 88 9.77 -9.55 -8.29
C GLU A 88 10.53 -8.36 -8.85
N LEU A 89 11.83 -8.29 -8.58
CA LEU A 89 12.69 -7.18 -8.97
C LEU A 89 13.88 -7.71 -9.76
N PHE A 90 14.17 -7.09 -10.89
CA PHE A 90 15.24 -7.53 -11.79
C PHE A 90 16.17 -6.37 -12.13
N SER A 91 17.45 -6.69 -12.18
CA SER A 91 18.51 -5.75 -12.54
C SER A 91 18.61 -5.52 -14.06
N SER A 92 19.41 -4.54 -14.48
CA SER A 92 19.74 -4.30 -15.90
C SER A 92 20.36 -5.51 -16.62
N LYS A 93 20.87 -6.49 -15.88
CA LYS A 93 21.39 -7.76 -16.42
C LYS A 93 20.32 -8.84 -16.60
N GLY A 94 19.07 -8.56 -16.23
CA GLY A 94 17.99 -9.55 -16.21
C GLY A 94 18.05 -10.53 -15.04
N GLU A 95 18.96 -10.32 -14.08
CA GLU A 95 19.09 -11.15 -12.88
C GLU A 95 18.18 -10.63 -11.75
N PRO A 96 17.55 -11.52 -10.96
CA PRO A 96 16.80 -11.11 -9.77
C PRO A 96 17.67 -10.29 -8.80
N ILE A 97 17.13 -9.19 -8.28
CA ILE A 97 17.81 -8.36 -7.27
C ILE A 97 17.75 -9.08 -5.92
N GLN A 98 18.91 -9.30 -5.32
CA GLN A 98 18.99 -9.91 -3.99
C GLN A 98 18.53 -8.92 -2.91
N ILE A 99 17.44 -9.26 -2.25
CA ILE A 99 16.88 -8.49 -1.13
C ILE A 99 17.43 -9.06 0.19
N VAL A 100 18.00 -8.21 1.03
CA VAL A 100 18.53 -8.60 2.36
C VAL A 100 17.53 -8.36 3.48
N LYS A 101 16.59 -7.42 3.28
CA LYS A 101 15.57 -7.08 4.26
C LYS A 101 14.31 -6.59 3.57
N ILE A 102 13.17 -7.02 4.08
CA ILE A 102 11.86 -6.51 3.71
C ILE A 102 11.09 -6.14 4.98
N THR A 103 10.42 -5.01 4.97
CA THR A 103 9.56 -4.54 6.06
C THR A 103 8.32 -3.88 5.48
N ALA A 104 7.27 -3.80 6.29
CA ALA A 104 6.08 -3.04 5.93
C ALA A 104 5.61 -2.19 7.12
N ASN A 105 4.90 -1.12 6.80
CA ASN A 105 4.21 -0.29 7.77
C ASN A 105 2.78 -0.04 7.26
N PRO A 106 1.74 -0.56 7.91
CA PRO A 106 1.81 -1.53 9.01
C PRO A 106 2.42 -2.87 8.57
N PRO A 107 3.05 -3.65 9.48
CA PRO A 107 3.80 -4.85 9.10
C PRO A 107 2.93 -5.96 8.51
N ASP A 108 1.82 -6.30 9.16
CA ASP A 108 0.84 -7.27 8.69
C ASP A 108 -0.41 -7.24 9.61
N ILE A 109 -1.35 -8.15 9.38
CA ILE A 109 -2.62 -8.22 10.13
C ILE A 109 -2.44 -8.60 11.61
N ASN A 110 -1.30 -9.18 12.01
CA ASN A 110 -1.08 -9.61 13.40
C ASN A 110 -0.91 -8.45 14.39
N ILE A 111 -0.85 -7.19 13.91
CA ILE A 111 -0.90 -6.03 14.82
C ILE A 111 -2.28 -5.87 15.48
N LEU A 112 -3.32 -6.48 14.90
CA LEU A 112 -4.67 -6.40 15.42
C LEU A 112 -4.86 -7.46 16.52
N PRO A 113 -5.51 -7.13 17.65
CA PRO A 113 -5.65 -8.05 18.79
C PRO A 113 -6.35 -9.38 18.48
N ALA A 114 -7.19 -9.43 17.44
CA ALA A 114 -7.87 -10.65 17.00
C ALA A 114 -6.95 -11.64 16.26
N TYR A 115 -5.74 -11.21 15.93
CA TYR A 115 -4.74 -11.96 15.19
C TYR A 115 -3.47 -12.10 16.03
N GLY A 116 -2.63 -13.07 15.70
CA GLY A 116 -1.40 -13.29 16.48
C GLY A 116 -0.42 -14.30 15.90
N LYS A 117 -0.91 -15.27 15.10
CA LYS A 117 -0.08 -16.19 14.31
C LYS A 117 -0.66 -16.39 12.91
N ASP A 118 -1.19 -15.32 12.35
CA ASP A 118 -1.70 -15.32 10.98
C ASP A 118 -0.53 -15.42 10.00
N PRO A 119 -0.61 -16.29 8.98
CA PRO A 119 0.51 -16.54 8.08
C PRO A 119 0.75 -15.41 7.07
N ARG A 120 -0.14 -14.40 6.98
CA ARG A 120 -0.10 -13.37 5.93
C ARG A 120 0.91 -12.24 6.22
N ILE A 121 2.17 -12.62 6.36
CA ILE A 121 3.29 -11.75 6.75
C ILE A 121 4.03 -11.15 5.54
N VAL A 122 4.77 -10.07 5.76
CA VAL A 122 5.44 -9.31 4.67
C VAL A 122 6.48 -10.12 3.90
N THR A 123 7.14 -11.09 4.53
CA THR A 123 8.17 -11.92 3.88
C THR A 123 7.62 -12.80 2.77
N ASN A 124 6.32 -13.10 2.78
CA ASN A 124 5.66 -13.86 1.72
C ASN A 124 5.75 -13.15 0.36
N LEU A 125 5.97 -11.83 0.35
CA LEU A 125 6.11 -11.08 -0.90
C LEU A 125 7.33 -11.51 -1.74
N LEU A 126 8.28 -12.23 -1.14
CA LEU A 126 9.54 -12.65 -1.78
C LEU A 126 9.69 -14.17 -1.87
N ASP A 127 8.64 -14.94 -1.58
CA ASP A 127 8.73 -16.42 -1.55
C ASP A 127 8.64 -17.07 -2.95
N GLY A 128 8.30 -16.29 -3.98
CA GLY A 128 8.20 -16.73 -5.37
C GLY A 128 6.89 -17.45 -5.71
N VAL A 129 5.97 -17.64 -4.77
CA VAL A 129 4.68 -18.33 -4.96
C VAL A 129 3.59 -17.30 -5.30
N ASN A 130 3.81 -16.57 -6.40
CA ASN A 130 3.00 -15.38 -6.72
C ASN A 130 1.59 -15.70 -7.26
N ARG A 131 1.45 -16.78 -8.04
CA ARG A 131 0.18 -17.19 -8.66
C ARG A 131 -0.61 -18.12 -7.74
N THR A 132 -1.14 -17.56 -6.66
CA THR A 132 -1.72 -18.36 -5.58
C THR A 132 -3.03 -17.79 -5.04
N GLN A 133 -3.88 -18.71 -4.57
CA GLN A 133 -5.03 -18.44 -3.73
C GLN A 133 -4.86 -18.99 -2.29
N ASP A 134 -3.62 -19.22 -1.83
CA ASP A 134 -3.31 -19.67 -0.48
C ASP A 134 -2.91 -18.51 0.47
N ASP A 135 -3.47 -18.48 1.69
CA ASP A 135 -3.14 -17.47 2.72
C ASP A 135 -1.69 -17.59 3.22
N MET A 136 -1.04 -18.73 3.01
CA MET A 136 0.36 -18.96 3.36
C MET A 136 1.37 -18.17 2.51
N HIS A 137 0.94 -17.66 1.35
CA HIS A 137 1.81 -17.11 0.31
C HIS A 137 1.40 -15.68 -0.09
N ARG A 138 0.82 -14.93 0.84
CA ARG A 138 0.39 -13.53 0.60
C ARG A 138 0.67 -12.66 1.79
N TRP A 139 0.74 -11.36 1.56
CA TRP A 139 0.78 -10.36 2.61
C TRP A 139 -0.58 -9.67 2.76
N LEU A 140 -0.97 -9.38 4.00
CA LEU A 140 -2.14 -8.58 4.30
C LEU A 140 -1.86 -7.69 5.51
N ALA A 141 -2.17 -6.41 5.39
CA ALA A 141 -2.05 -5.43 6.46
C ALA A 141 -3.36 -4.65 6.62
N PRO A 142 -3.63 -4.10 7.82
CA PRO A 142 -4.72 -3.17 7.99
C PRO A 142 -4.48 -1.89 7.19
N PHE A 143 -5.55 -1.39 6.59
CA PHE A 143 -5.59 -0.19 5.79
C PHE A 143 -6.41 0.91 6.47
N THR A 144 -5.99 2.15 6.31
CA THR A 144 -6.75 3.30 6.79
C THR A 144 -6.54 4.46 5.82
N PRO A 145 -7.57 4.87 5.06
CA PRO A 145 -7.43 5.95 4.09
C PRO A 145 -6.79 7.21 4.69
N GLY A 146 -5.81 7.78 3.98
CA GLY A 146 -5.08 8.98 4.40
C GLY A 146 -4.04 8.75 5.51
N LYS A 147 -3.75 7.50 5.87
CA LYS A 147 -2.55 7.15 6.66
C LYS A 147 -1.44 6.62 5.75
N SER A 148 -0.24 6.50 6.30
CA SER A 148 0.91 5.99 5.56
C SER A 148 0.90 4.46 5.56
N HIS A 149 1.05 3.91 4.36
CA HIS A 149 1.11 2.47 4.10
C HIS A 149 2.27 2.22 3.15
N CYS A 150 3.27 1.44 3.56
CA CYS A 150 4.41 1.19 2.69
C CYS A 150 5.04 -0.17 2.89
N VAL A 151 5.71 -0.66 1.84
CA VAL A 151 6.61 -1.81 1.86
C VAL A 151 8.00 -1.32 1.49
N CYS A 152 8.99 -1.61 2.33
CA CYS A 152 10.39 -1.21 2.12
C CYS A 152 11.26 -2.44 1.89
N LEU A 153 12.13 -2.38 0.89
CA LEU A 153 13.09 -3.42 0.55
C LEU A 153 14.50 -2.85 0.52
N ASP A 154 15.44 -3.53 1.19
CA ASP A 154 16.86 -3.21 1.14
C ASP A 154 17.58 -4.23 0.25
N PHE A 155 18.28 -3.74 -0.78
CA PHE A 155 19.06 -4.58 -1.67
C PHE A 155 20.40 -4.94 -1.02
N ALA A 156 20.96 -6.11 -1.36
CA ALA A 156 22.26 -6.54 -0.88
C ALA A 156 23.39 -5.56 -1.26
N LYS A 157 23.24 -4.90 -2.40
CA LYS A 157 24.14 -3.86 -2.92
C LYS A 157 23.35 -2.89 -3.79
N PRO A 158 23.82 -1.64 -3.96
CA PRO A 158 23.27 -0.75 -4.97
C PRO A 158 23.34 -1.36 -6.37
N CYS A 159 22.27 -1.22 -7.15
CA CYS A 159 22.22 -1.68 -8.53
C CYS A 159 21.19 -0.91 -9.36
N GLU A 160 21.27 -1.07 -10.68
CA GLU A 160 20.27 -0.58 -11.62
C GLU A 160 19.04 -1.50 -11.62
N VAL A 161 17.86 -0.91 -11.49
CA VAL A 161 16.57 -1.61 -11.56
C VAL A 161 16.04 -1.52 -12.99
N ALA A 162 15.80 -2.65 -13.64
CA ALA A 162 15.23 -2.69 -14.99
C ALA A 162 13.75 -3.03 -15.00
N MET A 163 13.29 -3.84 -14.04
CA MET A 163 11.90 -4.27 -13.97
C MET A 163 11.47 -4.49 -12.53
N ILE A 164 10.26 -4.05 -12.21
CA ILE A 164 9.55 -4.41 -10.99
C ILE A 164 8.21 -5.03 -11.41
N ARG A 165 7.95 -6.27 -11.01
CA ARG A 165 6.64 -6.90 -11.15
C ARG A 165 5.93 -6.94 -9.81
N ILE A 166 4.71 -6.44 -9.79
CA ILE A 166 3.84 -6.41 -8.61
C ILE A 166 2.69 -7.39 -8.84
N TRP A 167 2.64 -8.42 -8.02
CA TRP A 167 1.54 -9.37 -7.99
C TRP A 167 0.53 -8.91 -6.95
N ASN A 168 -0.61 -8.44 -7.43
CA ASN A 168 -1.67 -7.86 -6.62
C ASN A 168 -2.46 -8.94 -5.86
N TYR A 169 -3.25 -8.53 -4.85
CA TYR A 169 -3.91 -9.45 -3.93
C TYR A 169 -4.96 -10.33 -4.61
N ASN A 170 -4.70 -11.64 -4.69
CA ASN A 170 -5.51 -12.57 -5.46
C ASN A 170 -6.13 -13.67 -4.58
N LYS A 171 -6.95 -13.30 -3.59
CA LYS A 171 -7.64 -14.31 -2.75
C LYS A 171 -8.88 -14.91 -3.41
N SER A 172 -9.77 -14.06 -3.87
CA SER A 172 -10.99 -14.45 -4.58
C SER A 172 -11.51 -13.22 -5.32
N ARG A 173 -12.53 -13.38 -6.16
CA ARG A 173 -13.14 -12.26 -6.89
C ARG A 173 -13.56 -11.12 -5.97
N ILE A 174 -14.18 -11.44 -4.83
CA ILE A 174 -14.64 -10.43 -3.85
C ILE A 174 -13.50 -9.88 -2.99
N HIS A 175 -12.44 -10.64 -2.75
CA HIS A 175 -11.33 -10.19 -1.91
C HIS A 175 -10.22 -9.48 -2.68
N SER A 176 -10.22 -9.57 -4.00
CA SER A 176 -9.29 -8.82 -4.87
C SER A 176 -9.39 -7.30 -4.71
N PHE A 177 -10.48 -6.79 -4.13
CA PHE A 177 -10.65 -5.38 -3.77
C PHE A 177 -9.71 -4.90 -2.63
N ARG A 178 -9.07 -5.84 -1.92
CA ARG A 178 -7.96 -5.56 -0.98
C ARG A 178 -6.64 -5.29 -1.69
N GLY A 179 -6.59 -5.49 -3.00
CA GLY A 179 -5.40 -5.20 -3.78
C GLY A 179 -5.06 -3.71 -3.77
N VAL A 180 -3.77 -3.41 -3.91
CA VAL A 180 -3.28 -2.04 -4.09
C VAL A 180 -3.80 -1.51 -5.42
N LYS A 181 -4.25 -0.25 -5.43
CA LYS A 181 -4.71 0.44 -6.65
C LYS A 181 -3.71 1.53 -7.04
N ASP A 182 -3.63 2.61 -6.27
CA ASP A 182 -2.69 3.71 -6.53
C ASP A 182 -1.45 3.57 -5.65
N LEU A 183 -0.26 3.72 -6.24
CA LEU A 183 1.01 3.67 -5.51
C LEU A 183 2.07 4.59 -6.09
N SER A 184 3.11 4.85 -5.31
CA SER A 184 4.38 5.41 -5.79
C SER A 184 5.55 4.55 -5.35
N ILE A 185 6.52 4.36 -6.22
CA ILE A 185 7.76 3.63 -5.94
C ILE A 185 8.89 4.64 -5.87
N LEU A 186 9.61 4.62 -4.77
CA LEU A 186 10.79 5.43 -4.54
C LEU A 186 12.02 4.53 -4.47
N LEU A 187 13.12 4.97 -5.05
CA LEU A 187 14.44 4.36 -4.93
C LEU A 187 15.40 5.42 -4.40
N ASP A 188 15.98 5.17 -3.23
CA ASP A 188 16.82 6.13 -2.48
C ASP A 188 16.15 7.52 -2.41
N GLU A 189 14.90 7.55 -1.95
CA GLU A 189 14.03 8.74 -1.82
C GLU A 189 13.66 9.46 -3.13
N ARG A 190 14.02 8.91 -4.31
CA ARG A 190 13.59 9.46 -5.61
C ARG A 190 12.43 8.68 -6.16
N CYS A 191 11.34 9.35 -6.53
CA CYS A 191 10.21 8.71 -7.18
C CYS A 191 10.61 8.18 -8.56
N ILE A 192 10.53 6.86 -8.76
CA ILE A 192 10.81 6.19 -10.03
C ILE A 192 9.53 5.74 -10.74
N PHE A 193 8.43 5.56 -10.01
CA PHE A 193 7.12 5.27 -10.60
C PHE A 193 6.00 5.87 -9.75
N GLN A 194 4.94 6.35 -10.40
CA GLN A 194 3.72 6.79 -9.75
C GLN A 194 2.55 6.50 -10.68
N GLY A 195 1.55 5.74 -10.21
CA GLY A 195 0.41 5.38 -11.02
C GLY A 195 -0.55 4.39 -10.38
N GLU A 196 -1.59 4.05 -11.13
CA GLU A 196 -2.54 2.97 -10.84
C GLU A 196 -1.95 1.63 -11.31
N ILE A 197 -2.17 0.56 -10.55
CA ILE A 197 -1.85 -0.81 -10.95
C ILE A 197 -3.09 -1.70 -11.06
N ALA A 198 -3.07 -2.65 -12.00
CA ALA A 198 -4.18 -3.54 -12.29
C ALA A 198 -4.62 -4.37 -11.06
N LYS A 199 -5.93 -4.50 -10.88
CA LYS A 199 -6.53 -5.41 -9.90
C LYS A 199 -6.31 -6.86 -10.32
N ALA A 200 -6.02 -7.73 -9.37
CA ALA A 200 -6.07 -9.16 -9.65
C ALA A 200 -7.50 -9.65 -9.99
N SER A 201 -7.61 -10.65 -10.85
CA SER A 201 -8.88 -11.23 -11.31
C SER A 201 -9.67 -11.93 -10.18
N GLY A 202 -8.99 -12.41 -9.15
CA GLY A 202 -9.57 -13.27 -8.12
C GLY A 202 -9.68 -14.73 -8.54
N THR A 203 -8.99 -15.14 -9.61
CA THR A 203 -8.95 -16.52 -10.13
C THR A 203 -7.51 -16.96 -10.40
N LEU A 204 -7.27 -18.23 -10.70
CA LEU A 204 -5.95 -18.76 -11.09
C LEU A 204 -5.77 -18.90 -12.62
N ALA A 205 -6.80 -18.59 -13.40
CA ALA A 205 -6.74 -18.62 -14.85
C ALA A 205 -6.23 -17.29 -15.41
N GLY A 206 -5.69 -17.34 -16.63
CA GLY A 206 -5.24 -16.14 -17.35
C GLY A 206 -3.73 -15.95 -17.37
N GLY A 207 -3.29 -14.95 -18.13
CA GLY A 207 -1.89 -14.55 -18.18
C GLY A 207 -1.49 -13.68 -16.97
N PRO A 208 -0.19 -13.35 -16.85
CA PRO A 208 0.34 -12.52 -15.75
C PRO A 208 -0.40 -11.18 -15.57
N GLU A 209 -0.88 -10.58 -16.65
CA GLU A 209 -1.62 -9.32 -16.68
C GLU A 209 -2.93 -9.34 -15.87
N GLN A 210 -3.46 -10.52 -15.57
CA GLN A 210 -4.66 -10.66 -14.75
C GLN A 210 -4.39 -10.67 -13.24
N PHE A 211 -3.13 -10.57 -12.83
CA PHE A 211 -2.72 -10.67 -11.43
C PHE A 211 -2.04 -9.40 -10.91
N GLY A 212 -1.80 -8.39 -11.74
CA GLY A 212 -1.08 -7.17 -11.40
C GLY A 212 -0.27 -6.66 -12.59
N ASP A 213 0.76 -5.86 -12.33
CA ASP A 213 1.50 -5.16 -13.37
C ASP A 213 3.00 -5.40 -13.36
N THR A 214 3.59 -5.22 -14.53
CA THR A 214 5.04 -5.20 -14.74
C THR A 214 5.46 -3.79 -15.16
N ILE A 215 6.26 -3.15 -14.32
CA ILE A 215 6.81 -1.82 -14.55
C ILE A 215 8.22 -1.99 -15.11
N LEU A 216 8.48 -1.40 -16.27
CA LEU A 216 9.77 -1.45 -16.96
C LEU A 216 10.46 -0.09 -16.88
N PHE A 217 11.75 -0.13 -16.60
CA PHE A 217 12.64 1.04 -16.56
C PHE A 217 13.70 0.95 -17.67
N THR A 218 13.38 0.29 -18.78
CA THR A 218 14.31 0.10 -19.91
C THR A 218 14.06 1.13 -21.00
N THR A 219 15.03 1.30 -21.90
CA THR A 219 14.89 2.08 -23.15
C THR A 219 13.98 1.41 -24.16
#